data_AF-A0A395T4Z1-F1
#
_entry.id   AF-A0A395T4Z1-F1
#
_cell.length_a   1.000
_cell.length_b   1.000
_cell.length_c   1.000
_cell.angle_alpha   90.00
_cell.angle_beta   90.00
_cell.angle_gamma   90.00
#
_symmetry.space_group_name_H-M   'P 1'
#
loop_
_entity.id
_entity.type
_entity.pdbx_description
1 polymer ?
#
loop_
_entity_poly.entity_id
_entity_poly.type
_entity_poly.pdbx_seq_one_letter_code
_entity_poly.pdbx_strand_id
1 'polypeptide(L)'
;MISTRSLGLPKAGLAYLLLFSLFGSAFGFAQYCHDPAPREHFAFCVAVDARLNASSSSTDLTVTFGYQKSNFGGWTAIGQGSGMYGALMFILGVSRGHFEPQPELSASLVETLSMKSNQTGWVEASFDCYGCGGSYEANEPQPWIWAAKKKQQLNHASVESKLDIHDHYGRFKLVLPQPHDKSRVIPVIDHSIPNQEHADSSGHLTMLKERHALVHGTLTTVSIAFLIPLGSIGCLLGVGFVVTKLEGPFPLLEPHVLIGSLVVCAILFQPVLGGLHMRSASLIYVAYFAALAVIWAVASLYLSQRPPASAEEDKEVDEPFL
;
A
#
# COMPACT_ATOMS: atom_id res chain seq x y z
N MET A 1 -50.95 46.51 17.09
CA MET A 1 -49.69 47.22 17.39
C MET A 1 -48.66 46.18 17.80
N ILE A 2 -47.45 46.21 17.24
CA ILE A 2 -46.35 45.29 17.62
C ILE A 2 -45.18 46.17 18.07
N SER A 3 -44.70 45.95 19.30
CA SER A 3 -43.64 46.77 19.91
C SER A 3 -42.29 46.07 19.79
N THR A 4 -41.45 46.52 18.86
CA THR A 4 -40.08 46.05 18.68
C THR A 4 -39.16 46.67 19.71
N ARG A 5 -38.93 45.97 20.83
CA ARG A 5 -37.92 46.39 21.83
C ARG A 5 -36.51 46.06 21.34
N SER A 6 -35.73 47.10 21.05
CA SER A 6 -34.30 46.99 20.81
C SER A 6 -33.56 46.58 22.09
N LEU A 7 -32.94 45.39 22.08
CA LEU A 7 -32.02 44.94 23.12
C LEU A 7 -30.62 45.50 22.83
N GLY A 8 -30.31 46.64 23.45
CA GLY A 8 -29.00 47.27 23.35
C GLY A 8 -27.92 46.46 24.07
N LEU A 9 -27.11 45.69 23.33
CA LEU A 9 -25.91 45.05 23.88
C LEU A 9 -24.90 46.10 24.39
N PRO A 10 -24.29 45.91 25.57
CA PRO A 10 -23.33 46.87 26.11
C PRO A 10 -22.03 46.85 25.28
N LYS A 11 -21.68 47.99 24.69
CA LYS A 11 -20.52 48.14 23.77
C LYS A 11 -19.17 47.68 24.35
N ALA A 12 -19.03 47.65 25.68
CA ALA A 12 -17.84 47.16 26.37
C ALA A 12 -17.54 45.66 26.13
N GLY A 13 -18.57 44.82 25.92
CA GLY A 13 -18.39 43.38 25.73
C GLY A 13 -17.66 43.02 24.43
N LEU A 14 -17.84 43.82 23.37
CA LEU A 14 -17.23 43.57 22.07
C LEU A 14 -15.71 43.76 22.08
N ALA A 15 -15.22 44.73 22.86
CA ALA A 15 -13.78 45.00 22.98
C ALA A 15 -13.03 43.86 23.69
N TYR A 16 -13.66 43.23 24.69
CA TYR A 16 -13.04 42.13 25.43
C TYR A 16 -12.89 40.85 24.59
N LEU A 17 -13.85 40.57 23.70
CA LEU A 17 -13.77 39.47 22.73
C LEU A 17 -12.66 39.69 21.70
N LEU A 18 -12.53 40.92 21.16
CA LEU A 18 -11.48 41.26 20.21
C LEU A 18 -10.06 41.21 20.82
N LEU A 19 -9.91 41.56 22.10
CA LEU A 19 -8.63 41.44 22.81
C LEU A 19 -8.21 39.98 23.04
N PHE A 20 -9.15 39.08 23.27
CA PHE A 20 -8.82 37.65 23.43
C PHE A 20 -8.38 36.98 22.11
N SER A 21 -8.90 37.43 20.97
CA SER A 21 -8.48 36.92 19.65
C SER A 21 -7.07 37.34 19.19
N LEU A 22 -6.37 38.21 19.93
CA LEU A 22 -5.04 38.71 19.55
C LEU A 22 -3.87 37.95 20.20
N PHE A 23 -4.12 37.09 21.20
CA PHE A 23 -3.11 36.24 21.84
C PHE A 23 -3.06 34.84 21.21
N GLY A 24 -2.88 34.79 19.89
CA GLY A 24 -2.85 33.54 19.10
C GLY A 24 -1.59 33.30 18.26
N SER A 25 -0.72 34.31 18.08
CA SER A 25 0.51 34.21 17.29
C SER A 25 1.66 33.55 18.06
N ALA A 26 1.45 32.31 18.49
CA ALA A 26 2.53 31.48 19.01
C ALA A 26 3.56 31.23 17.89
N PHE A 27 4.85 31.43 18.18
CA PHE A 27 5.94 31.02 17.31
C PHE A 27 6.07 29.50 17.37
N GLY A 28 5.19 28.80 16.66
CA GLY A 28 5.06 27.35 16.66
C GLY A 28 5.72 26.71 15.45
N PHE A 29 6.66 25.82 15.71
CA PHE A 29 7.05 24.77 14.77
C PHE A 29 5.89 23.77 14.59
N ALA A 30 5.82 23.12 13.43
CA ALA A 30 4.87 22.03 13.22
C ALA A 30 5.35 20.77 13.95
N GLN A 31 4.48 20.05 14.64
CA GLN A 31 4.82 18.78 15.30
C GLN A 31 3.85 17.66 14.91
N TYR A 32 4.41 16.47 14.67
CA TYR A 32 3.66 15.21 14.55
C TYR A 32 4.37 14.11 15.34
N CYS A 33 3.61 13.38 16.15
CA CYS A 33 4.05 12.14 16.78
C CYS A 33 3.27 10.94 16.21
N HIS A 34 3.90 9.77 16.27
CA HIS A 34 3.25 8.50 16.06
C HIS A 34 3.37 7.73 17.38
N ASP A 35 2.32 7.79 18.19
CA ASP A 35 2.13 6.86 19.30
C ASP A 35 1.39 5.63 18.76
N PRO A 36 2.03 4.45 18.72
CA PRO A 36 1.48 3.28 18.06
C PRO A 36 0.50 2.52 18.97
N ALA A 37 -0.42 1.76 18.37
CA ALA A 37 -1.28 0.86 19.13
C ALA A 37 -0.44 -0.18 19.92
N PRO A 38 -0.90 -0.72 21.07
CA PRO A 38 -0.09 -1.54 22.00
C PRO A 38 0.58 -2.83 21.48
N ARG A 39 0.43 -3.16 20.19
CA ARG A 39 1.06 -4.29 19.50
C ARG A 39 2.12 -3.87 18.48
N GLU A 40 2.17 -2.61 18.11
CA GLU A 40 3.12 -2.08 17.13
C GLU A 40 4.24 -1.34 17.87
N HIS A 41 5.36 -2.02 18.15
CA HIS A 41 6.45 -1.43 18.93
C HIS A 41 7.29 -0.43 18.10
N PHE A 42 6.70 0.70 17.72
CA PHE A 42 7.41 1.78 17.02
C PHE A 42 6.80 3.16 17.28
N ALA A 43 7.42 3.94 18.18
CA ALA A 43 7.04 5.33 18.42
C ALA A 43 8.07 6.29 17.85
N PHE A 44 7.62 7.38 17.22
CA PHE A 44 8.48 8.47 16.75
C PHE A 44 7.78 9.83 16.85
N CYS A 45 8.55 10.91 16.81
CA CYS A 45 8.05 12.28 16.77
C CYS A 45 8.95 13.12 15.86
N VAL A 46 8.37 14.03 15.11
CA VAL A 46 9.08 15.04 14.31
C VAL A 46 8.52 16.42 14.62
N ALA A 47 9.42 17.38 14.80
CA ALA A 47 9.11 18.79 14.93
C ALA A 47 9.91 19.57 13.87
N VAL A 48 9.24 20.42 13.09
CA VAL A 48 9.82 21.14 11.93
C VAL A 48 9.54 22.63 12.07
N ASP A 49 10.62 23.41 12.11
CA ASP A 49 10.62 24.87 11.98
C ASP A 49 11.08 25.27 10.57
N ALA A 50 10.63 26.44 10.09
CA ALA A 50 10.93 26.95 8.76
C ALA A 50 11.48 28.39 8.83
N ARG A 51 12.66 28.59 8.22
CA ARG A 51 13.41 29.84 8.28
C ARG A 51 13.70 30.35 6.88
N LEU A 52 13.48 31.64 6.63
CA LEU A 52 13.91 32.25 5.36
C LEU A 52 15.42 32.50 5.40
N ASN A 53 16.15 32.04 4.39
CA ASN A 53 17.57 32.28 4.27
C ASN A 53 17.84 33.58 3.50
N ALA A 54 18.20 34.64 4.22
CA ALA A 54 18.43 35.96 3.63
C ALA A 54 19.54 36.01 2.56
N SER A 55 20.45 35.02 2.51
CA SER A 55 21.56 34.99 1.54
C SER A 55 21.16 34.38 0.19
N SER A 56 20.26 33.39 0.20
CA SER A 56 19.84 32.62 -0.98
C SER A 56 18.39 32.83 -1.39
N SER A 57 17.58 33.51 -0.54
CA SER A 57 16.13 33.60 -0.63
C SER A 57 15.40 32.24 -0.63
N SER A 58 16.07 31.16 -0.21
CA SER A 58 15.48 29.83 -0.04
C SER A 58 14.89 29.65 1.37
N THR A 59 13.99 28.68 1.55
CA THR A 59 13.59 28.26 2.91
C THR A 59 14.48 27.14 3.41
N ASP A 60 15.13 27.35 4.54
CA ASP A 60 15.80 26.32 5.33
C ASP A 60 14.78 25.68 6.29
N LEU A 61 14.91 24.37 6.53
CA LEU A 61 14.13 23.66 7.55
C LEU A 61 15.04 23.32 8.73
N THR A 62 14.64 23.68 9.95
CA THR A 62 15.26 23.14 11.16
C THR A 62 14.38 22.01 11.67
N VAL A 63 14.89 20.78 11.67
CA VAL A 63 14.13 19.57 12.00
C VAL A 63 14.70 18.96 13.27
N THR A 64 13.85 18.69 14.25
CA THR A 64 14.16 17.76 15.36
C THR A 64 13.33 16.50 15.17
N PHE A 65 14.01 15.37 15.02
CA PHE A 65 13.42 14.06 14.76
C PHE A 65 13.84 13.10 15.88
N GLY A 66 12.86 12.57 16.60
CA GLY A 66 13.03 11.61 17.68
C GLY A 66 12.35 10.27 17.39
N TYR A 67 12.93 9.18 17.87
CA TYR A 67 12.28 7.87 17.87
C TYR A 67 12.63 7.06 19.11
N GLN A 68 11.74 6.16 19.51
CA GLN A 68 11.99 5.25 20.62
C GLN A 68 12.80 4.04 20.15
N LYS A 69 13.98 3.86 20.74
CA LYS A 69 14.95 2.83 20.35
C LYS A 69 14.45 1.42 20.68
N SER A 70 14.42 0.55 19.68
CA SER A 70 14.21 -0.89 19.89
C SER A 70 15.49 -1.58 20.36
N ASN A 71 15.36 -2.51 21.31
CA ASN A 71 16.47 -3.37 21.78
C ASN A 71 17.10 -4.23 20.67
N PHE A 72 16.38 -4.44 19.56
CA PHE A 72 16.84 -5.24 18.42
C PHE A 72 17.55 -4.43 17.32
N GLY A 73 17.72 -3.11 17.52
CA GLY A 73 18.20 -2.22 16.47
C GLY A 73 17.15 -1.92 15.40
N GLY A 74 17.54 -1.09 14.43
CA GLY A 74 16.70 -0.63 13.34
C GLY A 74 17.02 0.79 12.89
N TRP A 75 16.28 1.26 11.89
CA TRP A 75 16.26 2.65 11.43
C TRP A 75 14.84 3.18 11.32
N THR A 76 14.74 4.50 11.34
CA THR A 76 13.54 5.26 11.01
C THR A 76 13.90 6.34 9.99
N ALA A 77 13.05 6.52 8.99
CA ALA A 77 13.11 7.65 8.08
C ALA A 77 11.81 8.46 8.14
N ILE A 78 11.94 9.76 7.93
CA ILE A 78 10.86 10.69 7.59
C ILE A 78 11.19 11.32 6.23
N GLY A 79 10.21 11.84 5.52
CA GLY A 79 10.48 12.63 4.33
C GLY A 79 9.34 13.50 3.86
N GLN A 80 9.68 14.59 3.19
CA GLN A 80 8.75 15.55 2.61
C GLN A 80 8.32 15.07 1.22
N GLY A 81 7.02 14.84 1.03
CA GLY A 81 6.45 14.29 -0.20
C GLY A 81 5.30 13.31 0.05
N SER A 82 4.65 12.85 -1.03
CA SER A 82 3.52 11.91 -0.96
C SER A 82 3.91 10.43 -1.10
N GLY A 83 5.17 10.14 -1.41
CA GLY A 83 5.72 8.79 -1.57
C GLY A 83 7.24 8.83 -1.76
N MET A 84 7.92 7.69 -1.59
CA MET A 84 9.39 7.61 -1.52
C MET A 84 10.12 8.08 -2.79
N TYR A 85 9.49 7.99 -3.97
CA TYR A 85 10.08 8.47 -5.21
C TYR A 85 9.94 9.99 -5.32
N GLY A 86 11.06 10.70 -5.34
CA GLY A 86 11.11 12.16 -5.42
C GLY A 86 10.85 12.90 -4.10
N ALA A 87 10.78 12.19 -2.96
CA ALA A 87 10.73 12.79 -1.63
C ALA A 87 12.14 13.06 -1.08
N LEU A 88 12.31 14.17 -0.36
CA LEU A 88 13.52 14.43 0.43
C LEU A 88 13.45 13.60 1.71
N MET A 89 14.39 12.67 1.90
CA MET A 89 14.39 11.69 2.99
C MET A 89 15.47 11.96 4.04
N PHE A 90 15.10 11.93 5.32
CA PHE A 90 16.01 11.99 6.46
C PHE A 90 15.94 10.69 7.26
N ILE A 91 17.09 10.10 7.57
CA ILE A 91 17.18 8.74 8.12
C ILE A 91 18.01 8.74 9.41
N LEU A 92 17.41 8.27 10.51
CA LEU A 92 18.08 8.03 11.78
C LEU A 92 18.17 6.52 12.04
N GLY A 93 19.38 6.03 12.33
CA GLY A 93 19.64 4.62 12.59
C GLY A 93 20.64 4.40 13.72
N VAL A 94 20.52 3.25 14.39
CA VAL A 94 21.48 2.75 15.39
C VAL A 94 21.97 1.36 15.02
N SER A 95 23.23 1.06 15.35
CA SER A 95 24.12 0.44 14.35
C SER A 95 25.02 -0.73 14.85
N ARG A 96 26.07 -1.11 14.07
CA ARG A 96 26.75 -2.41 13.76
C ARG A 96 26.52 -2.99 12.32
N GLY A 97 27.40 -2.66 11.36
CA GLY A 97 27.52 -3.14 9.93
C GLY A 97 26.28 -3.06 9.00
N HIS A 98 26.34 -2.92 7.66
CA HIS A 98 27.37 -2.52 6.67
C HIS A 98 26.65 -2.15 5.32
N PHE A 99 27.37 -1.75 4.26
CA PHE A 99 26.96 -1.47 2.86
C PHE A 99 25.62 -2.06 2.35
N GLU A 100 24.68 -1.39 1.64
CA GLU A 100 24.57 -0.05 1.01
C GLU A 100 23.08 0.22 0.59
N PRO A 101 22.57 1.47 0.56
CA PRO A 101 22.24 2.15 -0.71
C PRO A 101 22.92 3.53 -0.83
N GLN A 102 23.02 4.06 -2.05
CA GLN A 102 23.92 5.18 -2.36
C GLN A 102 23.47 6.52 -1.75
N PRO A 103 24.38 7.31 -1.13
CA PRO A 103 24.10 8.68 -0.71
C PRO A 103 24.08 9.65 -1.89
N GLU A 104 23.21 10.65 -1.84
CA GLU A 104 23.19 11.74 -2.83
C GLU A 104 24.32 12.74 -2.54
N LEU A 105 25.09 13.11 -3.57
CA LEU A 105 26.38 13.82 -3.45
C LEU A 105 26.28 15.29 -2.98
N SER A 106 25.09 15.77 -2.65
CA SER A 106 24.78 17.13 -2.16
C SER A 106 24.75 17.22 -0.63
N ALA A 107 25.61 16.47 0.07
CA ALA A 107 25.67 16.41 1.54
C ALA A 107 25.95 17.76 2.23
N SER A 108 26.34 18.80 1.48
CA SER A 108 26.49 20.19 1.98
C SER A 108 25.18 20.86 2.42
N LEU A 109 24.02 20.23 2.19
CA LEU A 109 22.72 20.78 2.55
C LEU A 109 22.26 20.48 3.99
N VAL A 110 22.93 19.60 4.75
CA VAL A 110 22.47 19.19 6.10
C VAL A 110 23.54 19.40 7.17
N GLU A 111 23.19 20.11 8.26
CA GLU A 111 24.06 20.36 9.42
C GLU A 111 23.43 19.80 10.70
N THR A 112 24.05 18.79 11.32
CA THR A 112 23.60 18.26 12.62
C THR A 112 23.87 19.24 13.75
N LEU A 113 22.81 19.76 14.37
CA LEU A 113 22.87 20.73 15.47
C LEU A 113 23.03 20.07 16.83
N SER A 114 22.32 18.97 17.07
CA SER A 114 22.40 18.22 18.34
C SER A 114 21.96 16.77 18.16
N MET A 115 22.49 15.88 19.00
CA MET A 115 21.97 14.52 19.16
C MET A 115 21.91 14.19 20.65
N LYS A 116 20.78 13.66 21.10
CA LYS A 116 20.46 13.37 22.50
C LYS A 116 19.89 11.96 22.61
N SER A 117 20.10 11.32 23.75
CA SER A 117 19.37 10.12 24.12
C SER A 117 19.03 10.17 25.61
N ASN A 118 17.82 9.73 25.96
CA ASN A 118 17.34 9.78 27.33
C ASN A 118 17.21 8.35 27.93
N GLN A 119 16.96 8.29 29.23
CA GLN A 119 16.86 7.02 29.96
C GLN A 119 15.59 6.20 29.59
N THR A 120 14.56 6.83 29.00
CA THR A 120 13.34 6.14 28.52
C THR A 120 13.50 5.56 27.10
N GLY A 121 14.71 5.59 26.55
CA GLY A 121 15.08 4.94 25.29
C GLY A 121 14.81 5.79 24.05
N TRP A 122 14.40 7.05 24.18
CA TRP A 122 14.34 7.94 23.02
C TRP A 122 15.73 8.35 22.56
N VAL A 123 15.87 8.47 21.24
CA VAL A 123 17.01 9.08 20.55
C VAL A 123 16.45 10.21 19.71
N GLU A 124 16.93 11.43 19.94
CA GLU A 124 16.51 12.65 19.26
C GLU A 124 17.71 13.27 18.54
N ALA A 125 17.53 13.68 17.29
CA ALA A 125 18.52 14.43 16.53
C ALA A 125 17.90 15.72 15.97
N SER A 126 18.60 16.83 16.10
CA SER A 126 18.24 18.13 15.52
C SER A 126 19.22 18.47 14.40
N PHE A 127 18.73 18.89 13.24
CA PHE A 127 19.54 19.29 12.09
C PHE A 127 18.92 20.46 11.33
N ASP A 128 19.77 21.36 10.81
CA ASP A 128 19.37 22.32 9.77
C ASP A 128 19.46 21.62 8.39
N CYS A 129 18.50 21.92 7.51
CA CYS A 129 18.47 21.49 6.11
C CYS A 129 18.31 22.72 5.22
N TYR A 130 19.40 23.13 4.58
CA TYR A 130 19.51 24.37 3.82
C TYR A 130 18.78 24.30 2.48
N GLY A 131 17.92 25.29 2.21
CA GLY A 131 17.09 25.33 1.00
C GLY A 131 16.04 24.21 0.86
N CYS A 132 15.91 23.34 1.85
CA CYS A 132 15.12 22.11 1.77
C CYS A 132 13.59 22.31 1.79
N GLY A 133 13.08 23.50 2.12
CA GLY A 133 11.63 23.74 2.15
C GLY A 133 10.95 23.57 0.78
N GLY A 134 11.68 23.73 -0.32
CA GLY A 134 11.14 23.66 -1.68
C GLY A 134 10.07 24.72 -1.93
N SER A 135 9.12 24.42 -2.82
CA SER A 135 7.96 25.28 -3.12
C SER A 135 6.76 24.95 -2.23
N TYR A 136 6.96 24.80 -0.92
CA TYR A 136 5.86 24.54 0.00
C TYR A 136 4.97 25.78 0.19
N GLU A 137 3.68 25.55 0.41
CA GLU A 137 2.72 26.61 0.73
C GLU A 137 2.58 26.69 2.26
N ALA A 138 2.90 27.85 2.81
CA ALA A 138 2.89 28.07 4.25
C ALA A 138 1.47 28.12 4.82
N ASN A 139 1.28 27.52 5.99
CA ASN A 139 0.00 27.24 6.64
C ASN A 139 -0.92 26.23 5.90
N GLU A 140 -0.47 25.60 4.81
CA GLU A 140 -1.20 24.49 4.16
C GLU A 140 -0.68 23.11 4.63
N PRO A 141 -1.52 22.06 4.72
CA PRO A 141 -1.11 20.73 5.15
C PRO A 141 -0.19 20.01 4.13
N GLN A 142 1.11 20.17 4.29
CA GLN A 142 2.12 19.55 3.41
C GLN A 142 2.17 18.02 3.62
N PRO A 143 2.32 17.21 2.55
CA PRO A 143 2.38 15.76 2.66
C PRO A 143 3.77 15.30 3.16
N TRP A 144 3.76 14.41 4.15
CA TRP A 144 4.97 13.75 4.66
C TRP A 144 4.77 12.22 4.71
N ILE A 145 5.88 11.51 4.58
CA ILE A 145 5.94 10.05 4.74
C ILE A 145 6.87 9.68 5.89
N TRP A 146 6.64 8.50 6.46
CA TRP A 146 7.58 7.86 7.36
C TRP A 146 7.75 6.39 7.00
N ALA A 147 8.91 5.85 7.35
CA ALA A 147 9.27 4.44 7.18
C ALA A 147 10.13 3.99 8.36
N ALA A 148 10.01 2.73 8.78
CA ALA A 148 10.86 2.15 9.80
C ALA A 148 11.17 0.69 9.49
N LYS A 149 12.37 0.25 9.89
CA LYS A 149 12.78 -1.15 9.85
C LYS A 149 13.15 -1.62 11.25
N LYS A 150 12.41 -2.59 11.76
CA LYS A 150 12.76 -3.25 13.03
C LYS A 150 13.80 -4.34 12.80
N LYS A 151 14.64 -4.59 13.83
CA LYS A 151 15.59 -5.72 13.91
C LYS A 151 16.74 -5.71 12.89
N GLN A 152 16.96 -4.61 12.17
CA GLN A 152 18.11 -4.47 11.28
C GLN A 152 19.33 -3.92 12.05
N GLN A 153 20.52 -4.40 11.70
CA GLN A 153 21.80 -3.86 12.13
C GLN A 153 22.40 -3.06 10.94
N LEU A 154 23.08 -1.94 11.22
CA LEU A 154 23.45 -0.84 10.29
C LEU A 154 24.87 -0.36 10.60
N ASN A 155 25.71 0.23 9.76
CA ASN A 155 27.10 0.53 10.20
C ASN A 155 27.24 1.60 11.29
N HIS A 156 28.12 1.37 12.28
CA HIS A 156 28.34 2.30 13.41
C HIS A 156 29.14 3.54 13.02
N ALA A 157 29.91 3.47 11.93
CA ALA A 157 30.82 4.51 11.49
C ALA A 157 30.70 4.86 9.98
N SER A 158 29.68 4.36 9.28
CA SER A 158 29.44 4.70 7.86
C SER A 158 27.97 5.03 7.62
N VAL A 159 27.75 6.19 7.00
CA VAL A 159 26.44 6.68 6.54
C VAL A 159 25.93 5.84 5.34
N GLU A 160 26.82 5.13 4.66
CA GLU A 160 26.57 4.32 3.44
C GLU A 160 26.10 2.89 3.78
N SER A 161 25.35 2.74 4.86
CA SER A 161 24.90 1.45 5.38
C SER A 161 23.66 0.94 4.66
N LYS A 162 23.52 -0.37 4.48
CA LYS A 162 22.31 -0.96 3.91
C LYS A 162 21.10 -0.57 4.72
N LEU A 163 20.03 -0.25 4.02
CA LEU A 163 18.68 -0.21 4.56
C LEU A 163 17.93 -1.33 3.87
N ASP A 164 17.54 -2.37 4.63
CA ASP A 164 16.57 -3.34 4.17
C ASP A 164 15.23 -2.63 3.98
N ILE A 165 14.42 -3.06 3.00
CA ILE A 165 13.08 -2.49 2.77
C ILE A 165 12.28 -2.49 4.07
N HIS A 166 11.76 -1.33 4.43
CA HIS A 166 11.03 -1.05 5.67
C HIS A 166 9.88 -2.05 5.91
N ASP A 167 9.72 -2.50 7.16
CA ASP A 167 8.59 -3.36 7.55
C ASP A 167 7.39 -2.57 8.09
N HIS A 168 7.59 -1.28 8.41
CA HIS A 168 6.54 -0.33 8.81
C HIS A 168 6.67 0.95 7.98
N TYR A 169 5.57 1.55 7.57
CA TYR A 169 5.54 2.84 6.87
C TYR A 169 4.15 3.47 6.93
N GLY A 170 4.06 4.77 6.71
CA GLY A 170 2.79 5.49 6.66
C GLY A 170 2.92 6.91 6.12
N ARG A 171 1.80 7.64 6.16
CA ARG A 171 1.68 9.04 5.74
C ARG A 171 1.11 9.90 6.86
N PHE A 172 1.50 11.16 6.86
CA PHE A 172 0.96 12.21 7.72
C PHE A 172 1.04 13.55 6.98
N LYS A 173 0.48 14.60 7.57
CA LYS A 173 0.60 15.97 7.07
C LYS A 173 1.13 16.88 8.16
N LEU A 174 1.95 17.85 7.79
CA LEU A 174 2.40 18.93 8.67
C LEU A 174 1.95 20.26 8.09
N VAL A 175 1.26 21.06 8.91
CA VAL A 175 0.97 22.46 8.59
C VAL A 175 2.21 23.27 8.99
N LEU A 176 3.12 23.49 8.03
CA LEU A 176 4.35 24.25 8.28
C LEU A 176 4.04 25.75 8.47
N PRO A 177 4.67 26.43 9.44
CA PRO A 177 4.49 27.87 9.63
C PRO A 177 5.04 28.68 8.44
N GLN A 178 4.68 29.97 8.38
CA GLN A 178 5.35 30.90 7.48
C GLN A 178 6.86 30.96 7.79
N PRO A 179 7.72 30.92 6.75
CA PRO A 179 9.15 30.95 6.94
C PRO A 179 9.55 32.33 7.48
N HIS A 180 10.36 32.34 8.54
CA HIS A 180 10.62 33.56 9.28
C HIS A 180 12.10 33.95 9.25
N ASP A 181 12.37 35.26 9.30
CA ASP A 181 13.72 35.84 9.21
C ASP A 181 14.25 36.18 10.62
N LYS A 182 14.39 35.15 11.47
CA LYS A 182 15.00 35.28 12.81
C LYS A 182 16.10 34.24 13.01
N SER A 183 16.83 34.39 14.11
CA SER A 183 17.83 33.44 14.60
C SER A 183 17.26 32.00 14.68
N ARG A 184 18.02 31.03 14.14
CA ARG A 184 17.81 29.58 14.24
C ARG A 184 17.17 29.17 15.58
N VAL A 185 15.93 28.68 15.53
CA VAL A 185 15.24 28.05 16.66
C VAL A 185 15.34 26.54 16.48
N ILE A 186 15.79 25.82 17.50
CA ILE A 186 15.72 24.34 17.49
C ILE A 186 14.32 23.95 17.99
N PRO A 187 13.47 23.33 17.16
CA PRO A 187 12.14 22.91 17.61
C PRO A 187 12.28 21.79 18.63
N VAL A 188 11.47 21.83 19.68
CA VAL A 188 11.53 20.90 20.81
C VAL A 188 10.32 19.97 20.74
N ILE A 189 10.57 18.66 20.70
CA ILE A 189 9.48 17.68 20.73
C ILE A 189 8.83 17.70 22.12
N ASP A 190 7.58 18.14 22.19
CA ASP A 190 6.75 17.98 23.39
C ASP A 190 5.94 16.69 23.26
N HIS A 191 6.41 15.64 23.94
CA HIS A 191 5.79 14.32 23.99
C HIS A 191 4.44 14.29 24.72
N SER A 192 3.97 15.41 25.29
CA SER A 192 2.65 15.53 25.93
C SER A 192 1.57 16.15 25.03
N ILE A 193 1.95 16.76 23.90
CA ILE A 193 0.99 17.38 22.97
C ILE A 193 0.37 16.30 22.07
N PRO A 194 -0.97 16.16 22.04
CA PRO A 194 -1.64 15.25 21.11
C PRO A 194 -1.48 15.75 19.67
N ASN A 195 -1.45 14.80 18.73
CA ASN A 195 -1.25 15.08 17.31
C ASN A 195 -2.28 16.05 16.72
N GLN A 196 -1.84 16.88 15.78
CA GLN A 196 -2.75 17.47 14.80
C GLN A 196 -3.48 16.33 14.05
N GLU A 197 -4.80 16.47 13.87
CA GLU A 197 -5.72 15.42 13.41
C GLU A 197 -5.62 15.11 11.88
N HIS A 198 -4.40 15.06 11.34
CA HIS A 198 -4.12 14.98 9.89
C HIS A 198 -3.26 13.75 9.52
N ALA A 199 -3.37 12.67 10.30
CA ALA A 199 -2.79 11.38 10.00
C ALA A 199 -3.66 10.58 9.01
N ASP A 200 -3.26 10.46 7.75
CA ASP A 200 -3.89 9.55 6.80
C ASP A 200 -3.55 8.10 7.18
N SER A 201 -4.50 7.41 7.83
CA SER A 201 -4.31 6.09 8.46
C SER A 201 -3.80 5.03 7.48
N SER A 202 -2.49 4.80 7.51
CA SER A 202 -1.77 3.94 6.56
C SER A 202 -0.62 3.22 7.25
N GLY A 203 -0.55 1.90 7.05
CA GLY A 203 0.42 1.00 7.71
C GLY A 203 -0.11 -0.44 7.80
N HIS A 204 -1.05 -0.70 8.73
CA HIS A 204 -1.53 -2.05 9.08
C HIS A 204 -2.17 -2.86 7.93
N LEU A 205 -2.55 -2.21 6.83
CA LEU A 205 -3.17 -2.86 5.67
C LEU A 205 -2.22 -3.83 4.94
N THR A 206 -0.91 -3.80 5.15
CA THR A 206 0.06 -4.70 4.47
C THR A 206 -0.12 -6.16 4.87
N MET A 207 -0.02 -6.52 6.16
CA MET A 207 -0.14 -7.92 6.60
C MET A 207 -1.54 -8.49 6.28
N LEU A 208 -2.58 -7.66 6.34
CA LEU A 208 -3.93 -8.04 5.91
C LEU A 208 -4.00 -8.25 4.39
N LYS A 209 -3.38 -7.39 3.58
CA LYS A 209 -3.35 -7.50 2.11
C LYS A 209 -2.49 -8.66 1.62
N GLU A 210 -1.39 -9.00 2.29
CA GLU A 210 -0.58 -10.19 2.00
C GLU A 210 -1.34 -11.47 2.35
N ARG A 211 -1.96 -11.54 3.54
CA ARG A 211 -2.84 -12.66 3.89
C ARG A 211 -4.04 -12.78 2.96
N HIS A 212 -4.64 -11.67 2.55
CA HIS A 212 -5.75 -11.68 1.60
C HIS A 212 -5.29 -12.08 0.20
N ALA A 213 -4.10 -11.66 -0.26
CA ALA A 213 -3.52 -12.11 -1.52
C ALA A 213 -3.17 -13.60 -1.50
N LEU A 214 -2.65 -14.12 -0.38
CA LEU A 214 -2.38 -15.55 -0.21
C LEU A 214 -3.67 -16.38 -0.19
N VAL A 215 -4.69 -15.96 0.57
CA VAL A 215 -6.01 -16.63 0.64
C VAL A 215 -6.75 -16.55 -0.69
N HIS A 216 -6.71 -15.40 -1.38
CA HIS A 216 -7.29 -15.25 -2.72
C HIS A 216 -6.53 -16.11 -3.74
N GLY A 217 -5.19 -16.17 -3.66
CA GLY A 217 -4.36 -17.01 -4.51
C GLY A 217 -4.61 -18.51 -4.32
N THR A 218 -4.74 -18.99 -3.08
CA THR A 218 -5.07 -20.39 -2.81
C THR A 218 -6.51 -20.74 -3.17
N LEU A 219 -7.50 -19.87 -2.88
CA LEU A 219 -8.88 -20.08 -3.32
C LEU A 219 -9.00 -20.12 -4.84
N THR A 220 -8.33 -19.21 -5.56
CA THR A 220 -8.28 -19.22 -7.03
C THR A 220 -7.60 -20.48 -7.55
N THR A 221 -6.48 -20.90 -6.96
CA THR A 221 -5.77 -22.15 -7.34
C THR A 221 -6.66 -23.37 -7.13
N VAL A 222 -7.33 -23.50 -5.98
CA VAL A 222 -8.25 -24.62 -5.68
C VAL A 222 -9.45 -24.62 -6.64
N SER A 223 -10.00 -23.45 -6.96
CA SER A 223 -11.12 -23.32 -7.90
C SER A 223 -10.73 -23.78 -9.30
N ILE A 224 -9.56 -23.36 -9.79
CA ILE A 224 -9.07 -23.72 -11.13
C ILE A 224 -8.63 -25.20 -11.19
N ALA A 225 -7.91 -25.70 -10.18
CA ALA A 225 -7.34 -27.04 -10.20
C ALA A 225 -8.35 -28.17 -9.91
N PHE A 226 -9.41 -27.89 -9.15
CA PHE A 226 -10.37 -28.93 -8.72
C PHE A 226 -11.81 -28.63 -9.12
N LEU A 227 -12.33 -27.43 -8.82
CA LEU A 227 -13.76 -27.14 -9.04
C LEU A 227 -14.13 -27.05 -10.53
N ILE A 228 -13.28 -26.43 -11.36
CA ILE A 228 -13.52 -26.35 -12.81
C ILE A 228 -13.48 -27.75 -13.48
N PRO A 229 -12.46 -28.61 -13.26
CA PRO A 229 -12.46 -29.98 -13.78
C PRO A 229 -13.64 -30.84 -13.28
N LEU A 230 -13.96 -30.80 -11.97
CA LEU A 230 -15.07 -31.57 -11.42
C LEU A 230 -16.43 -31.09 -11.98
N GLY A 231 -16.63 -29.78 -12.11
CA GLY A 231 -17.81 -29.21 -12.76
C GLY A 231 -17.92 -29.62 -14.23
N SER A 232 -16.80 -29.62 -14.96
CA SER A 232 -16.75 -30.05 -16.37
C SER A 232 -17.10 -31.53 -16.54
N ILE A 233 -16.59 -32.40 -15.65
CA ILE A 233 -16.94 -33.83 -15.60
C ILE A 233 -18.41 -34.01 -15.25
N GLY A 234 -18.93 -33.27 -14.27
CA GLY A 234 -20.35 -33.28 -13.90
C GLY A 234 -21.26 -32.87 -15.06
N CYS A 235 -20.88 -31.84 -15.82
CA CYS A 235 -21.59 -31.45 -17.04
C CYS A 235 -21.53 -32.52 -18.13
N LEU A 236 -20.37 -33.13 -18.38
CA LEU A 236 -20.23 -34.21 -19.38
C LEU A 236 -21.10 -35.42 -19.05
N LEU A 237 -21.10 -35.86 -17.78
CA LEU A 237 -21.92 -36.98 -17.32
C LEU A 237 -23.42 -36.64 -17.33
N GLY A 238 -23.80 -35.44 -16.87
CA GLY A 238 -25.19 -34.98 -16.86
C GLY A 238 -25.79 -34.80 -18.25
N VAL A 239 -25.04 -34.15 -19.16
CA VAL A 239 -25.48 -33.96 -20.56
C VAL A 239 -25.54 -35.31 -21.29
N GLY A 240 -24.58 -36.21 -21.07
CA GLY A 240 -24.62 -37.57 -21.63
C GLY A 240 -25.88 -38.36 -21.23
N PHE A 241 -26.39 -38.15 -20.01
CA PHE A 241 -27.62 -38.78 -19.52
C PHE A 241 -28.91 -38.15 -20.09
N VAL A 242 -28.86 -36.91 -20.59
CA VAL A 242 -30.00 -36.23 -21.23
C VAL A 242 -30.02 -36.49 -22.74
N VAL A 243 -28.87 -36.41 -23.41
CA VAL A 243 -28.74 -36.58 -24.88
C VAL A 243 -29.07 -38.00 -25.31
N THR A 244 -28.78 -39.02 -24.49
CA THR A 244 -29.18 -40.42 -24.74
C THR A 244 -30.69 -40.67 -24.69
N LYS A 245 -31.51 -39.64 -24.48
CA LYS A 245 -32.98 -39.73 -24.44
C LYS A 245 -33.70 -38.85 -25.48
N LEU A 246 -32.97 -38.24 -26.41
CA LEU A 246 -33.51 -37.33 -27.44
C LEU A 246 -33.06 -37.74 -28.84
N GLU A 247 -33.79 -38.67 -29.44
CA GLU A 247 -33.62 -39.09 -30.84
C GLU A 247 -34.11 -37.97 -31.78
N GLY A 248 -33.24 -37.00 -32.07
CA GLY A 248 -33.55 -35.84 -32.91
C GLY A 248 -32.34 -35.37 -33.74
N PRO A 249 -32.47 -35.13 -35.06
CA PRO A 249 -31.33 -34.99 -35.97
C PRO A 249 -30.52 -33.68 -35.88
N PHE A 250 -30.85 -32.74 -34.97
CA PHE A 250 -30.21 -31.41 -34.91
C PHE A 250 -29.91 -30.89 -33.49
N PRO A 251 -28.98 -31.52 -32.72
CA PRO A 251 -28.68 -31.13 -31.34
C PRO A 251 -27.90 -29.80 -31.19
N LEU A 252 -27.28 -29.29 -32.26
CA LEU A 252 -26.40 -28.11 -32.20
C LEU A 252 -27.12 -26.76 -32.05
N LEU A 253 -28.45 -26.74 -32.11
CA LEU A 253 -29.24 -25.51 -31.97
C LEU A 253 -29.98 -25.39 -30.63
N GLU A 254 -29.78 -26.31 -29.69
CA GLU A 254 -30.34 -26.16 -28.34
C GLU A 254 -29.66 -24.99 -27.59
N PRO A 255 -30.43 -24.07 -26.99
CA PRO A 255 -29.87 -22.91 -26.30
C PRO A 255 -28.99 -23.30 -25.12
N HIS A 256 -29.24 -24.45 -24.48
CA HIS A 256 -28.41 -24.96 -23.38
C HIS A 256 -26.98 -25.30 -23.84
N VAL A 257 -26.81 -25.87 -25.03
CA VAL A 257 -25.48 -26.14 -25.61
C VAL A 257 -24.77 -24.84 -25.94
N LEU A 258 -25.48 -23.89 -26.57
CA LEU A 258 -24.93 -22.58 -26.93
C LEU A 258 -24.49 -21.77 -25.70
N ILE A 259 -25.31 -21.74 -24.65
CA ILE A 259 -25.01 -21.07 -23.37
C ILE A 259 -23.84 -21.78 -22.66
N GLY A 260 -23.81 -23.12 -22.66
CA GLY A 260 -22.70 -23.91 -22.11
C GLY A 260 -21.36 -23.58 -22.78
N SER A 261 -21.32 -23.55 -24.11
CA SER A 261 -20.13 -23.14 -24.85
C SER A 261 -19.73 -21.69 -24.56
N LEU A 262 -20.67 -20.75 -24.50
CA LEU A 262 -20.38 -19.35 -24.16
C LEU A 262 -19.76 -19.20 -22.76
N VAL A 263 -20.27 -19.92 -21.76
CA VAL A 263 -19.72 -19.92 -20.39
C VAL A 263 -18.32 -20.52 -20.37
N VAL A 264 -18.07 -21.64 -21.05
CA VAL A 264 -16.73 -22.24 -21.15
C VAL A 264 -15.74 -21.29 -21.84
N CYS A 265 -16.13 -20.65 -22.94
CA CYS A 265 -15.30 -19.66 -23.63
C CYS A 265 -15.00 -18.45 -22.73
N ALA A 266 -15.97 -17.94 -21.97
CA ALA A 266 -15.76 -16.82 -21.05
C ALA A 266 -14.78 -17.18 -19.91
N ILE A 267 -14.91 -18.37 -19.32
CA ILE A 267 -14.01 -18.89 -18.28
C ILE A 267 -12.58 -19.04 -18.82
N LEU A 268 -12.41 -19.52 -20.06
CA LEU A 268 -11.09 -19.63 -20.70
C LEU A 268 -10.46 -18.27 -21.07
N PHE A 269 -11.27 -17.22 -21.23
CA PHE A 269 -10.78 -15.88 -21.60
C PHE A 269 -10.33 -15.03 -20.39
N GLN A 270 -10.91 -15.24 -19.20
CA GLN A 270 -10.55 -14.50 -17.99
C GLN A 270 -9.04 -14.59 -17.62
N PRO A 271 -8.37 -15.76 -17.67
CA PRO A 271 -6.93 -15.85 -17.39
C PRO A 271 -6.06 -15.10 -18.39
N VAL A 272 -6.48 -14.98 -19.65
CA VAL A 272 -5.76 -14.21 -20.69
C VAL A 272 -5.79 -12.72 -20.35
N LEU A 273 -6.96 -12.19 -19.97
CA LEU A 273 -7.09 -10.81 -19.50
C LEU A 273 -6.28 -10.54 -18.22
N GLY A 274 -6.28 -11.48 -17.26
CA GLY A 274 -5.44 -11.40 -16.06
C GLY A 274 -3.94 -11.39 -16.38
N GLY A 275 -3.50 -12.25 -17.31
CA GLY A 275 -2.12 -12.31 -17.79
C GLY A 275 -1.66 -11.03 -18.50
N LEU A 276 -2.55 -10.40 -19.29
CA LEU A 276 -2.29 -9.09 -19.91
C LEU A 276 -2.16 -7.96 -18.89
N HIS A 277 -2.85 -8.05 -17.74
CA HIS A 277 -2.75 -7.07 -16.65
C HIS A 277 -1.48 -7.26 -15.80
N MET A 278 -0.93 -8.47 -15.69
CA MET A 278 0.29 -8.75 -14.90
C MET A 278 1.56 -8.78 -15.75
N ARG A 279 2.07 -7.58 -16.04
CA ARG A 279 3.15 -7.21 -16.96
C ARG A 279 4.53 -7.91 -16.79
N SER A 280 4.70 -8.80 -15.81
CA SER A 280 5.94 -9.52 -15.51
C SER A 280 5.79 -11.03 -15.23
N ALA A 281 4.57 -11.56 -15.15
CA ALA A 281 4.30 -12.97 -14.77
C ALA A 281 3.69 -13.81 -15.91
N SER A 282 3.41 -13.21 -17.06
CA SER A 282 2.48 -13.74 -18.08
C SER A 282 2.96 -15.01 -18.80
N LEU A 283 4.26 -15.14 -19.12
CA LEU A 283 4.74 -16.17 -20.06
C LEU A 283 4.46 -17.61 -19.62
N ILE A 284 4.63 -17.94 -18.33
CA ILE A 284 4.39 -19.30 -17.81
C ILE A 284 2.90 -19.63 -17.86
N TYR A 285 2.03 -18.68 -17.48
CA TYR A 285 0.58 -18.85 -17.56
C TYR A 285 0.08 -18.97 -19.01
N VAL A 286 0.58 -18.13 -19.92
CA VAL A 286 0.23 -18.20 -21.34
C VAL A 286 0.64 -19.55 -21.95
N ALA A 287 1.84 -20.05 -21.63
CA ALA A 287 2.28 -21.38 -22.09
C ALA A 287 1.41 -22.51 -21.52
N TYR A 288 1.03 -22.44 -20.24
CA TYR A 288 0.16 -23.42 -19.59
C TYR A 288 -1.25 -23.46 -20.21
N PHE A 289 -1.88 -22.30 -20.41
CA PHE A 289 -3.21 -22.23 -21.05
C PHE A 289 -3.18 -22.63 -22.53
N ALA A 290 -2.11 -22.31 -23.26
CA ALA A 290 -1.93 -22.80 -24.64
C ALA A 290 -1.83 -24.34 -24.69
N ALA A 291 -1.09 -24.97 -23.76
CA ALA A 291 -1.01 -26.42 -23.66
C ALA A 291 -2.37 -27.07 -23.35
N LEU A 292 -3.14 -26.50 -22.41
CA LEU A 292 -4.50 -26.99 -22.11
C LEU A 292 -5.45 -26.87 -23.32
N ALA A 293 -5.39 -25.77 -24.07
CA ALA A 293 -6.21 -25.57 -25.28
C ALA A 293 -5.88 -26.61 -26.37
N VAL A 294 -4.61 -26.95 -26.56
CA VAL A 294 -4.17 -28.01 -27.49
C VAL A 294 -4.66 -29.39 -27.03
N ILE A 295 -4.51 -29.72 -25.75
CA ILE A 295 -5.00 -31.00 -25.19
C ILE A 295 -6.51 -31.14 -25.37
N TRP A 296 -7.28 -30.08 -25.10
CA TRP A 296 -8.73 -30.07 -25.31
C TRP A 296 -9.10 -30.27 -26.78
N ALA A 297 -8.47 -29.55 -27.71
CA ALA A 297 -8.73 -29.69 -29.15
C ALA A 297 -8.41 -31.11 -29.67
N VAL A 298 -7.32 -31.72 -29.22
CA VAL A 298 -6.94 -33.10 -29.56
C VAL A 298 -7.95 -34.11 -28.99
N ALA A 299 -8.41 -33.91 -27.75
CA ALA A 299 -9.43 -34.77 -27.13
C ALA A 299 -10.78 -34.68 -27.87
N SER A 300 -11.22 -33.47 -28.25
CA SER A 300 -12.42 -33.26 -29.06
C SER A 300 -12.31 -33.92 -30.44
N LEU A 301 -11.16 -33.79 -31.12
CA LEU A 301 -10.91 -34.47 -32.39
C LEU A 301 -10.96 -35.99 -32.25
N TYR A 302 -10.27 -36.56 -31.24
CA TYR A 302 -10.28 -38.00 -30.99
C TYR A 302 -11.69 -38.55 -30.70
N LEU A 303 -12.49 -37.81 -29.92
CA LEU A 303 -13.89 -38.18 -29.66
C LEU A 303 -14.75 -38.09 -30.93
N SER A 304 -14.53 -37.09 -31.79
CA SER A 304 -15.24 -36.96 -33.08
C SER A 304 -14.90 -38.05 -34.11
N GLN A 305 -13.76 -38.74 -33.93
CA GLN A 305 -13.30 -39.83 -34.80
C GLN A 305 -13.74 -41.22 -34.34
N ARG A 306 -14.37 -41.37 -33.17
CA ARG A 306 -14.97 -42.66 -32.80
C ARG A 306 -16.17 -42.94 -33.71
N PRO A 307 -16.24 -44.09 -34.39
CA PRO A 307 -17.46 -44.48 -35.08
C PRO A 307 -18.60 -44.63 -34.05
N PRO A 308 -19.87 -44.39 -34.44
CA PRO A 308 -21.01 -44.69 -33.58
C PRO A 308 -20.98 -46.18 -33.19
N ALA A 309 -21.36 -46.50 -31.96
CA ALA A 309 -21.34 -47.85 -31.41
C ALA A 309 -22.53 -48.71 -31.89
N SER A 310 -22.78 -48.70 -33.20
CA SER A 310 -23.85 -49.38 -33.89
C SER A 310 -23.30 -50.53 -34.75
N ALA A 311 -23.98 -51.68 -34.74
CA ALA A 311 -23.67 -52.87 -35.54
C ALA A 311 -22.37 -53.63 -35.17
N GLU A 312 -22.16 -53.87 -33.88
CA GLU A 312 -21.78 -55.24 -33.48
C GLU A 312 -23.09 -56.04 -33.46
N GLU A 313 -23.45 -56.55 -34.64
CA GLU A 313 -24.75 -57.14 -34.97
C GLU A 313 -24.91 -58.53 -34.34
N ASP A 314 -26.05 -58.79 -33.70
CA ASP A 314 -26.34 -60.04 -32.99
C ASP A 314 -26.26 -61.25 -33.93
N LYS A 315 -25.13 -61.97 -33.88
CA LYS A 315 -25.03 -63.31 -34.44
C LYS A 315 -25.70 -64.31 -33.51
N GLU A 316 -27.03 -64.29 -33.53
CA GLU A 316 -27.87 -65.33 -32.96
C GLU A 316 -27.43 -66.70 -33.50
N VAL A 317 -27.14 -67.64 -32.60
CA VAL A 317 -26.56 -68.93 -32.93
C VAL A 317 -27.67 -69.96 -33.08
N ASP A 318 -28.08 -70.21 -34.32
CA ASP A 318 -28.94 -71.33 -34.69
C ASP A 318 -28.24 -72.68 -34.41
N GLU A 319 -28.40 -73.23 -33.19
CA GLU A 319 -28.09 -74.64 -32.94
C GLU A 319 -29.22 -75.55 -33.50
N PRO A 320 -28.92 -76.49 -34.41
CA PRO A 320 -29.93 -77.41 -34.92
C PRO A 320 -30.21 -78.54 -33.93
N PHE A 321 -31.44 -78.60 -33.40
CA PHE A 321 -31.94 -79.75 -32.66
C PHE A 321 -32.04 -81.00 -33.55
N LEU A 322 -31.30 -82.07 -33.19
CA LEU A 322 -31.45 -83.45 -33.69
C LEU A 322 -31.03 -84.48 -32.63
#